data_AF-A0A1I6MA03-F1
#
_entry.id   AF-A0A1I6MA03-F1
#
_cell.length_a   1.000
_cell.length_b   1.000
_cell.length_c   1.000
_cell.angle_alpha   90.00
_cell.angle_beta   90.00
_cell.angle_gamma   90.00
#
_symmetry.space_group_name_H-M   'P 1'
#
loop_
_entity.id
_entity.type
_entity.pdbx_description
1 polymer ?
#
loop_
_entity_poly.entity_id
_entity_poly.type
_entity_poly.pdbx_seq_one_letter_code
_entity_poly.pdbx_strand_id
1 'polypeptide(L)'
;MTPGSPMETPIGWADALADYQRLRALSDALGSGHEEMDASVDAYCEAADSLIMLTAAPDLHAVIYKLRLAEERAEGFEMSGDYIDAPARDLDALAAMGA
;
A
#
# COMPACT_ATOMS: atom_id res chain seq x y z
N MET A 1 25.19 15.04 17.06
CA MET A 1 23.96 14.35 17.51
C MET A 1 22.83 14.90 16.68
N THR A 2 22.47 14.22 15.60
CA THR A 2 21.30 14.56 14.78
C THR A 2 20.05 14.14 15.58
N PRO A 3 19.05 15.02 15.76
CA PRO A 3 17.81 14.65 16.43
C PRO A 3 17.13 13.57 15.59
N GLY A 4 16.78 12.45 16.22
CA GLY A 4 16.07 11.36 15.56
C GLY A 4 14.78 11.89 14.95
N SER A 5 14.56 11.60 13.67
CA SER A 5 13.28 11.83 13.00
C SER A 5 12.14 11.30 13.86
N PRO A 6 10.99 12.00 13.93
CA PRO A 6 9.84 11.50 14.66
C PRO A 6 9.52 10.10 14.14
N MET A 7 9.47 9.15 15.07
CA MET A 7 9.00 7.80 14.82
C MET A 7 7.53 7.94 14.43
N GLU A 8 7.25 8.03 13.12
CA GLU A 8 5.89 7.95 12.62
C GLU A 8 5.31 6.64 13.13
N THR A 9 4.25 6.73 13.93
CA THR A 9 3.58 5.55 14.44
C THR A 9 3.07 4.77 13.23
N PRO A 10 3.32 3.45 13.12
CA PRO A 10 2.82 2.68 11.99
C PRO A 10 1.32 2.88 11.86
N ILE A 11 0.88 3.38 10.69
CA ILE A 11 -0.54 3.51 10.39
C ILE A 11 -1.15 2.11 10.41
N GLY A 12 -2.30 1.96 11.09
CA GLY A 12 -3.01 0.68 11.12
C GLY A 12 -3.56 0.34 9.74
N TRP A 13 -3.69 -0.97 9.44
CA TRP A 13 -4.22 -1.45 8.14
C TRP A 13 -5.48 -0.75 7.67
N ALA A 14 -6.46 -0.56 8.55
CA ALA A 14 -7.73 0.08 8.21
C ALA A 14 -7.55 1.54 7.77
N ASP A 15 -6.68 2.29 8.45
CA ASP A 15 -6.42 3.70 8.14
C ASP A 15 -5.64 3.83 6.83
N ALA A 16 -4.63 2.97 6.61
CA ALA A 16 -3.86 2.96 5.37
C ALA A 16 -4.74 2.56 4.16
N LEU A 17 -5.62 1.58 4.35
CA LEU A 17 -6.58 1.17 3.32
C LEU A 17 -7.58 2.30 3.01
N ALA A 18 -8.09 2.98 4.03
CA ALA A 18 -9.00 4.10 3.85
C ALA A 18 -8.33 5.26 3.10
N ASP A 19 -7.06 5.56 3.40
CA ASP A 19 -6.34 6.62 2.73
C ASP A 19 -6.05 6.29 1.26
N TYR A 20 -5.59 5.06 0.97
CA TYR A 20 -5.45 4.57 -0.40
C TYR A 20 -6.77 4.69 -1.19
N GLN A 21 -7.87 4.20 -0.62
CA GLN A 21 -9.18 4.24 -1.28
C GLN A 21 -9.66 5.67 -1.54
N ARG A 22 -9.43 6.59 -0.59
CA ARG A 22 -9.76 8.00 -0.73
C ARG A 22 -8.96 8.64 -1.87
N LEU A 23 -7.65 8.40 -1.93
CA LEU A 23 -6.77 8.97 -2.95
C LEU A 23 -7.07 8.40 -4.34
N ARG A 24 -7.33 7.09 -4.43
CA ARG A 24 -7.75 6.47 -5.69
C ARG A 24 -9.06 7.07 -6.21
N ALA A 25 -10.06 7.22 -5.34
CA ALA A 25 -11.33 7.83 -5.72
C ALA A 25 -11.20 9.29 -6.18
N LEU A 26 -10.28 10.06 -5.58
CA LEU A 26 -9.97 11.42 -6.03
C LEU A 26 -9.33 11.43 -7.42
N SER A 27 -8.34 10.55 -7.64
CA SER A 27 -7.70 10.40 -8.95
C SER A 27 -8.70 9.97 -10.03
N ASP A 28 -9.56 9.00 -9.74
CA ASP A 28 -10.58 8.53 -10.68
C ASP A 28 -11.59 9.64 -11.04
N ALA A 29 -11.86 10.57 -10.11
CA ALA A 29 -12.76 11.69 -10.33
C ALA A 29 -12.15 12.85 -11.14
N LEU A 30 -10.83 13.02 -11.12
CA LEU A 30 -10.14 14.17 -11.71
C LEU A 30 -10.19 14.17 -13.26
N GLY A 31 -10.40 13.03 -13.90
CA GLY A 31 -10.55 12.93 -15.35
C GLY A 31 -9.28 13.30 -16.14
N SER A 32 -9.21 12.86 -17.38
CA SER A 32 -8.04 13.10 -18.23
C SER A 32 -7.88 14.59 -18.57
N GLY A 33 -6.66 15.11 -18.43
CA GLY A 33 -6.29 16.48 -18.83
C GLY A 33 -6.52 17.54 -17.76
N HIS A 34 -6.89 17.17 -16.53
CA HIS A 34 -6.85 18.06 -15.39
C HIS A 34 -5.39 18.33 -14.98
N GLU A 35 -5.08 19.56 -14.59
CA GLU A 35 -3.72 19.99 -14.23
C GLU A 35 -3.13 19.17 -13.05
N GLU A 36 -4.00 18.77 -12.12
CA GLU A 36 -3.63 18.00 -10.93
C GLU A 36 -3.63 16.47 -11.15
N MET A 37 -3.90 16.00 -12.38
CA MET A 37 -4.04 14.56 -12.66
C MET A 37 -2.78 13.79 -12.25
N ASP A 38 -1.60 14.24 -12.70
CA ASP A 38 -0.34 13.56 -12.41
C ASP A 38 -0.08 13.48 -10.89
N ALA A 39 -0.27 14.60 -10.18
CA ALA A 39 -0.09 14.64 -8.73
C ALA A 39 -1.08 13.73 -7.99
N SER A 40 -2.32 13.61 -8.48
CA SER A 40 -3.31 12.70 -7.88
C SER A 40 -2.98 11.23 -8.14
N VAL A 41 -2.41 10.92 -9.31
CA VAL A 41 -1.94 9.57 -9.66
C VAL A 41 -0.77 9.18 -8.77
N ASP A 42 0.23 10.05 -8.65
CA ASP A 42 1.38 9.84 -7.77
C ASP A 42 0.94 9.59 -6.33
N ALA A 43 0.01 10.40 -5.81
CA ALA A 43 -0.47 10.26 -4.44
C ALA A 43 -1.15 8.91 -4.16
N TYR A 44 -2.05 8.42 -5.03
CA TYR A 44 -2.66 7.11 -4.78
C TYR A 44 -1.66 5.97 -4.99
N CYS A 45 -0.69 6.14 -5.90
CA CYS A 45 0.37 5.15 -6.12
C CYS A 45 1.25 5.02 -4.87
N GLU A 46 1.70 6.13 -4.28
CA GLU A 46 2.47 6.13 -3.03
C GLU A 46 1.69 5.49 -1.88
N ALA A 47 0.40 5.78 -1.77
CA ALA A 47 -0.46 5.15 -0.76
C ALA A 47 -0.62 3.64 -0.98
N ALA A 48 -0.77 3.20 -2.24
CA ALA A 48 -0.82 1.77 -2.59
C ALA A 48 0.48 1.05 -2.21
N ASP A 49 1.62 1.66 -2.55
CA ASP A 49 2.95 1.11 -2.32
C ASP A 49 3.22 1.01 -0.80
N SER A 50 2.81 2.02 -0.01
CA SER A 50 2.85 1.98 1.45
C SER A 50 1.93 0.90 2.05
N LEU A 51 0.71 0.76 1.52
CA LEU A 51 -0.24 -0.27 1.95
C LEU A 51 0.32 -1.68 1.70
N ILE A 52 0.94 -1.93 0.54
CA ILE A 52 1.54 -3.22 0.19
C ILE A 52 2.77 -3.49 1.06
N MET A 53 3.74 -2.57 1.09
CA MET A 53 5.09 -2.85 1.56
C MET A 53 5.31 -2.55 3.04
N LEU A 54 4.62 -1.55 3.59
CA LEU A 54 4.95 -0.98 4.90
C LEU A 54 3.90 -1.27 5.97
N THR A 55 2.66 -1.55 5.57
CA THR A 55 1.53 -1.71 6.49
C THR A 55 1.28 -3.18 6.77
N ALA A 56 1.46 -3.67 8.01
CA ALA A 56 1.24 -5.09 8.33
C ALA A 56 -0.22 -5.53 8.05
N ALA A 57 -0.40 -6.70 7.43
CA ALA A 57 -1.72 -7.27 7.19
C ALA A 57 -2.25 -7.94 8.48
N PRO A 58 -3.45 -7.57 8.97
CA PRO A 58 -3.99 -8.12 10.21
C PRO A 58 -4.54 -9.56 10.08
N ASP A 59 -4.84 -9.99 8.86
CA ASP A 59 -5.43 -11.29 8.56
C ASP A 59 -5.14 -11.73 7.12
N LEU A 60 -5.56 -12.97 6.79
CA LEU A 60 -5.36 -13.54 5.46
C LEU A 60 -6.11 -12.77 4.35
N HIS A 61 -7.25 -12.15 4.66
CA HIS A 61 -8.00 -11.36 3.69
C HIS A 61 -7.22 -10.10 3.28
N ALA A 62 -6.57 -9.45 4.24
CA ALA A 62 -5.70 -8.31 3.98
C ALA A 62 -4.47 -8.71 3.15
N VAL A 63 -3.85 -9.87 3.39
CA VAL A 63 -2.76 -10.38 2.55
C VAL A 63 -3.23 -10.59 1.11
N ILE A 64 -4.38 -11.23 0.90
CA ILE A 64 -4.95 -11.43 -0.43
C ILE A 64 -5.22 -10.08 -1.12
N TYR A 65 -5.66 -9.08 -0.36
CA TYR A 65 -5.86 -7.73 -0.89
C TYR A 65 -4.53 -7.13 -1.38
N LYS A 66 -3.46 -7.20 -0.57
CA LYS A 66 -2.13 -6.71 -0.98
C LYS A 66 -1.63 -7.38 -2.25
N LEU A 67 -1.78 -8.70 -2.39
CA LEU A 67 -1.33 -9.44 -3.57
C LEU A 67 -2.06 -8.99 -4.84
N ARG A 68 -3.37 -8.76 -4.77
CA ARG A 68 -4.15 -8.25 -5.90
C ARG A 68 -3.77 -6.81 -6.25
N LEU A 69 -3.54 -5.99 -5.24
CA LEU A 69 -3.11 -4.61 -5.44
C LEU A 69 -1.70 -4.55 -6.04
N ALA A 70 -0.79 -5.41 -5.60
CA ALA A 70 0.55 -5.56 -6.18
C ALA A 70 0.51 -5.98 -7.65
N GLU A 71 -0.38 -6.91 -8.01
CA GLU A 71 -0.62 -7.30 -9.40
C GLU A 71 -1.11 -6.12 -10.25
N GLU A 72 -2.10 -5.36 -9.75
CA GLU A 72 -2.58 -4.13 -10.42
C GLU A 72 -1.45 -3.10 -10.58
N ARG A 73 -0.63 -2.89 -9.54
CA ARG A 73 0.50 -1.95 -9.58
C ARG A 73 1.60 -2.36 -10.56
N ALA A 74 1.77 -3.67 -10.78
CA ALA A 74 2.70 -4.21 -11.76
C ALA A 74 2.11 -4.27 -13.18
N GLU A 75 0.84 -3.88 -13.40
CA GLU A 75 0.25 -3.92 -14.74
C GLU A 75 1.02 -2.97 -15.68
N GLY A 76 1.64 -3.56 -16.72
CA GLY A 76 2.48 -2.82 -17.66
C GLY A 76 3.93 -2.60 -17.21
N PHE A 77 4.33 -3.13 -16.05
CA PHE A 77 5.68 -3.03 -15.49
C PHE A 77 6.18 -4.40 -14.98
N GLU A 78 7.47 -4.48 -14.64
CA GLU A 78 8.00 -5.66 -13.94
C GLU A 78 7.63 -5.60 -12.46
N MET A 79 7.14 -6.71 -11.92
CA MET A 79 6.77 -6.81 -10.50
C MET A 79 8.04 -6.73 -9.64
N SER A 80 8.08 -5.78 -8.70
CA SER A 80 9.20 -5.68 -7.77
C SER A 80 9.21 -6.86 -6.79
N GLY A 81 10.41 -7.28 -6.38
CA GLY A 81 10.54 -8.31 -5.34
C GLY A 81 9.88 -7.89 -4.01
N ASP A 82 9.91 -6.60 -3.69
CA ASP A 82 9.30 -6.05 -2.48
C ASP A 82 7.78 -6.27 -2.42
N TYR A 83 7.10 -6.28 -3.57
CA TYR A 83 5.66 -6.55 -3.67
C TYR A 83 5.29 -8.00 -3.39
N ILE A 84 6.26 -8.92 -3.44
CA ILE A 84 6.10 -10.33 -3.08
C ILE A 84 6.57 -10.57 -1.65
N ASP A 85 7.71 -9.99 -1.28
CA ASP A 85 8.35 -10.23 0.02
C ASP A 85 7.53 -9.67 1.19
N ALA A 86 6.84 -8.54 1.02
CA ALA A 86 6.03 -7.97 2.09
C ALA A 86 4.79 -8.82 2.44
N PRO A 87 3.95 -9.26 1.48
CA PRO A 87 2.89 -10.23 1.75
C PRO A 87 3.40 -11.57 2.30
N ALA A 88 4.58 -12.03 1.88
CA ALA A 88 5.18 -13.25 2.43
C ALA A 88 5.52 -13.10 3.92
N ARG A 89 6.09 -11.96 4.32
CA ARG A 89 6.36 -11.64 5.74
C ARG A 89 5.07 -11.60 6.56
N ASP A 90 3.98 -11.06 6.01
CA ASP A 90 2.68 -11.07 6.69
C ASP A 90 2.15 -12.49 6.88
N LEU A 91 2.28 -13.38 5.89
CA LEU A 91 1.88 -14.79 6.00
C LEU A 91 2.66 -15.51 7.11
N ASP A 92 3.98 -15.30 7.18
CA ASP A 92 4.81 -15.88 8.24
C ASP A 92 4.38 -15.39 9.63
N ALA A 93 4.07 -14.10 9.76
CA ALA A 93 3.58 -13.53 11.01
C ALA A 93 2.21 -14.09 11.41
N LEU A 94 1.29 -14.23 10.46
CA LEU A 94 -0.04 -14.82 10.68
C LEU A 94 0.06 -16.31 11.08
N ALA A 95 0.94 -17.07 10.43
CA ALA A 95 1.19 -18.46 10.75
C ALA A 95 1.74 -18.63 12.19
N ALA A 96 2.61 -17.73 12.63
CA ALA A 96 3.17 -17.73 13.99
C ALA A 96 2.14 -17.39 15.08
N MET A 97 1.09 -16.61 14.77
CA MET A 97 0.01 -16.28 15.71
C MET A 97 -1.07 -17.37 15.81
N GLY A 98 -1.15 -18.26 14.82
CA GLY A 98 -2.07 -19.40 14.80
C GLY A 98 -1.49 -20.72 15.35
N ALA A 99 -0.21 -20.73 15.73
CA ALA A 99 0.50 -21.87 16.34
C ALA A 99 0.51 -21.78 17.87
#